data_AF-A0A947D316-F1
#
_entry.id   AF-A0A947D316-F1
#
_cell.length_a   1.000
_cell.length_b   1.000
_cell.length_c   1.000
_cell.angle_alpha   90.00
_cell.angle_beta   90.00
_cell.angle_gamma   90.00
#
_symmetry.space_group_name_H-M   'P 1'
#
loop_
_entity.id
_entity.type
_entity.pdbx_description
1 polymer ?
#
loop_
_entity_poly.entity_id
_entity_poly.type
_entity_poly.pdbx_seq_one_letter_code
_entity_poly.pdbx_strand_id
1 'polypeptide(L)'
;MAQAPNDTLRQKIRENVEREYKLKYPKLTAISIPSVILDKIGGHFALVKWEAPEEQFEEICFVRQDLEPEIADSDRHLLDILIRQIQEPTLLERIFSKNVISGAVFLLVVVSLFVSFYANPTNKEILAIIGSIAGAAGGFFFGSQKNTAGS
;
A
#
# COMPACT_ATOMS: atom_id res chain seq x y z
N MET A 1 -32.21 11.33 -9.99
CA MET A 1 -30.95 12.10 -9.89
C MET A 1 -29.91 11.18 -9.29
N ALA A 2 -28.86 10.81 -10.04
CA ALA A 2 -27.78 9.99 -9.49
C ALA A 2 -26.93 10.87 -8.56
N GLN A 3 -26.85 10.54 -7.27
CA GLN A 3 -25.93 11.17 -6.33
C GLN A 3 -24.50 10.98 -6.84
N ALA A 4 -23.67 12.02 -6.75
CA ALA A 4 -22.30 11.92 -7.21
C ALA A 4 -21.59 10.78 -6.44
N PRO A 5 -20.73 9.97 -7.08
CA PRO A 5 -20.09 8.80 -6.45
C PRO A 5 -19.41 9.12 -5.10
N ASN A 6 -18.85 10.33 -5.00
CA ASN A 6 -18.16 10.81 -3.81
C ASN A 6 -19.11 11.15 -2.65
N ASP A 7 -20.35 11.54 -2.91
CA ASP A 7 -21.32 11.85 -1.87
C ASP A 7 -21.81 10.57 -1.19
N THR A 8 -22.04 9.52 -1.98
CA THR A 8 -22.37 8.18 -1.46
C THR A 8 -21.24 7.60 -0.63
N LEU A 9 -19.98 7.78 -1.06
CA LEU A 9 -18.81 7.34 -0.31
C LEU A 9 -18.66 8.09 1.02
N ARG A 10 -18.77 9.42 1.01
CA ARG A 10 -18.75 10.25 2.22
C ARG A 10 -19.83 9.83 3.20
N GLN A 11 -21.03 9.54 2.71
CA GLN A 11 -22.13 9.09 3.55
C GLN A 11 -21.84 7.73 4.20
N LYS A 12 -21.35 6.75 3.44
CA LYS A 12 -20.93 5.45 3.99
C LYS A 12 -19.85 5.58 5.06
N ILE A 13 -18.85 6.44 4.82
CA ILE A 13 -17.79 6.71 5.80
C ILE A 13 -18.39 7.29 7.08
N ARG A 14 -19.30 8.27 6.98
CA ARG A 14 -19.99 8.84 8.15
C ARG A 14 -20.73 7.77 8.94
N GLU A 15 -21.52 6.94 8.28
CA GLU A 15 -22.30 5.87 8.91
C GLU A 15 -21.40 4.85 9.63
N ASN A 16 -20.30 4.44 8.99
CA ASN A 16 -19.33 3.51 9.58
C ASN A 16 -18.59 4.10 10.79
N VAL A 17 -18.10 5.33 10.66
CA VAL A 17 -17.40 6.03 11.75
C VAL A 17 -18.36 6.22 12.93
N GLU A 18 -19.57 6.73 12.70
CA GLU A 18 -20.55 6.94 13.77
C GLU A 18 -20.88 5.63 14.51
N ARG A 19 -21.03 4.53 13.77
CA ARG A 19 -21.27 3.20 14.34
C ARG A 19 -20.13 2.74 15.24
N GLU A 20 -18.88 2.83 14.77
CA GLU A 20 -17.72 2.39 15.55
C GLU A 20 -17.48 3.25 16.79
N TYR A 21 -17.71 4.56 16.70
CA TYR A 21 -17.62 5.44 17.86
C TYR A 21 -18.66 5.13 18.93
N LYS A 22 -19.92 4.83 18.53
CA LYS A 22 -20.96 4.42 19.48
C LYS A 22 -20.64 3.09 20.17
N LEU A 23 -19.96 2.18 19.46
CA LEU A 23 -19.52 0.90 20.02
C LEU A 23 -18.36 1.08 21.00
N LYS A 24 -17.33 1.86 20.61
CA LYS A 24 -16.12 2.09 21.43
C LYS A 24 -16.40 2.98 22.64
N TYR A 25 -17.24 4.00 22.49
CA TYR A 25 -17.55 4.99 23.52
C TYR A 25 -19.06 5.21 23.69
N PRO A 26 -19.78 4.27 24.31
CA PRO A 26 -21.25 4.30 24.41
C PRO A 26 -21.80 5.44 25.28
N LYS A 27 -20.94 6.12 26.04
CA LYS A 27 -21.31 7.24 26.92
C LYS A 27 -21.27 8.61 26.22
N LEU A 28 -20.72 8.68 25.00
CA LEU A 28 -20.64 9.93 24.26
C LEU A 28 -22.03 10.32 23.74
N THR A 29 -22.30 11.61 23.75
CA THR A 29 -23.54 12.20 23.23
C THR A 29 -23.24 13.10 22.04
N ALA A 30 -24.24 13.33 21.17
CA ALA A 30 -24.14 14.25 20.04
C ALA A 30 -22.93 14.03 19.10
N ILE A 31 -22.63 12.77 18.77
CA ILE A 31 -21.57 12.43 17.81
C ILE A 31 -21.96 12.95 16.43
N SER A 32 -21.06 13.70 15.78
CA SER A 32 -21.25 14.24 14.44
C SER A 32 -19.96 14.17 13.62
N ILE A 33 -20.11 13.94 12.31
CA ILE A 33 -19.00 13.91 11.35
C ILE A 33 -19.17 15.04 10.32
N PRO A 34 -18.81 16.28 10.68
CA PRO A 34 -19.01 17.44 9.81
C PRO A 34 -18.22 17.37 8.51
N SER A 35 -17.01 16.80 8.55
CA SER A 35 -16.11 16.76 7.39
C SER A 35 -15.54 15.37 7.15
N VAL A 36 -15.45 15.02 5.86
CA VAL A 36 -14.76 13.82 5.37
C VAL A 36 -13.84 14.27 4.24
N ILE A 37 -12.57 13.92 4.35
CA ILE A 37 -11.52 14.18 3.37
C ILE A 37 -11.20 12.84 2.70
N LEU A 38 -11.41 12.75 1.39
CA LEU A 38 -11.21 11.52 0.64
C LEU A 38 -9.78 11.40 0.07
N ASP A 39 -9.33 10.16 -0.15
CA ASP A 39 -8.14 9.78 -0.93
C ASP A 39 -6.85 10.49 -0.48
N LYS A 40 -6.55 10.38 0.81
CA LYS A 40 -5.31 10.88 1.42
C LYS A 40 -4.58 9.74 2.09
N ILE A 41 -3.29 9.58 1.74
CA ILE A 41 -2.34 8.71 2.44
C ILE A 41 -2.93 7.31 2.66
N GLY A 42 -3.25 6.59 1.58
CA GLY A 42 -3.75 5.21 1.69
C GLY A 42 -5.19 5.07 2.22
N GLY A 43 -5.92 6.15 2.50
CA GLY A 43 -7.30 6.09 2.99
C GLY A 43 -8.05 7.43 2.94
N HIS A 44 -8.93 7.63 3.92
CA HIS A 44 -9.76 8.81 4.10
C HIS A 44 -9.64 9.32 5.54
N PHE A 45 -9.97 10.59 5.78
CA PHE A 45 -10.04 11.15 7.12
C PHE A 45 -11.45 11.67 7.40
N ALA A 46 -11.94 11.42 8.60
CA ALA A 46 -13.19 11.96 9.11
C ALA A 46 -12.90 12.83 10.34
N LEU A 47 -13.39 14.07 10.33
CA LEU A 47 -13.40 14.89 11.54
C LEU A 47 -14.62 14.50 12.35
N VAL A 48 -14.40 14.00 13.56
CA VAL A 48 -15.46 13.57 14.49
C VAL A 48 -15.55 14.60 15.60
N LYS A 49 -16.76 15.09 15.86
CA LYS A 49 -17.07 15.94 17.01
C LYS A 49 -18.05 15.22 17.92
N TRP A 50 -17.87 15.32 19.22
CA TRP A 50 -18.84 14.81 20.19
C TRP A 50 -18.88 15.68 21.44
N GLU A 51 -19.95 15.50 22.20
CA GLU A 51 -20.17 16.20 23.46
C GLU A 51 -20.12 15.20 24.62
N ALA A 52 -19.32 15.54 25.62
CA ALA A 52 -19.39 14.98 26.95
C ALA A 52 -20.13 15.98 27.88
N PRO A 53 -20.59 15.56 29.07
CA PRO A 53 -21.39 16.40 29.97
C PRO A 53 -20.83 17.79 30.28
N GLU A 54 -19.52 18.01 30.12
CA GLU A 54 -18.84 19.27 30.46
C GLU A 54 -17.88 19.77 29.37
N GLU A 55 -17.64 19.01 28.29
CA GLU A 55 -16.63 19.35 27.27
C GLU A 55 -17.05 18.92 25.87
N GLN A 56 -16.72 19.76 24.88
CA GLN A 56 -16.82 19.43 23.46
C GLN A 56 -15.45 18.96 22.97
N PHE A 57 -15.43 17.84 22.27
CA PHE A 57 -14.21 17.27 21.74
C PHE A 57 -14.27 17.18 20.21
N GLU A 58 -13.11 17.39 19.59
CA GLU A 58 -12.86 17.14 18.18
C GLU A 58 -11.66 16.22 18.03
N GLU A 59 -11.79 15.18 17.21
CA GLU A 59 -10.64 14.38 16.80
C GLU A 59 -10.74 13.93 15.36
N ILE A 60 -9.60 13.50 14.83
CA ILE A 60 -9.48 12.99 13.47
C ILE A 60 -9.49 11.46 13.54
N CYS A 61 -10.48 10.85 12.89
CA CYS A 61 -10.52 9.42 12.64
C CYS A 61 -9.95 9.12 11.25
N PHE A 62 -9.01 8.19 11.17
CA PHE A 62 -8.54 7.65 9.90
C PHE A 62 -9.49 6.53 9.46
N VAL A 63 -9.76 6.46 8.16
CA VAL A 63 -10.64 5.45 7.57
C VAL A 63 -9.88 4.79 6.43
N ARG A 64 -9.66 3.49 6.54
CA ARG A 64 -8.92 2.71 5.54
C ARG A 64 -9.72 2.63 4.23
N GLN A 65 -9.05 2.21 3.14
CA GLN A 65 -9.67 2.04 1.82
C GLN A 65 -10.81 0.99 1.79
N ASP A 66 -10.80 0.03 2.71
CA ASP A 66 -11.87 -0.94 2.93
C ASP A 66 -13.06 -0.36 3.72
N LEU A 67 -13.02 0.93 4.05
CA LEU A 67 -14.02 1.67 4.82
C LEU A 67 -14.09 1.27 6.30
N GLU A 68 -13.07 0.61 6.83
CA GLU A 68 -12.91 0.36 8.27
C GLU A 68 -12.30 1.60 8.95
N PRO A 69 -12.99 2.19 9.95
CA PRO A 69 -12.46 3.33 10.69
C PRO A 69 -11.49 2.85 11.78
N GLU A 70 -10.39 3.58 11.91
CA GLU A 70 -9.34 3.35 12.88
C GLU A 70 -9.27 4.58 13.80
N ILE A 71 -9.71 4.40 15.04
CA ILE A 71 -9.81 5.46 16.04
C ILE A 71 -8.53 5.48 16.85
N ALA A 72 -7.72 6.52 16.68
CA ALA A 72 -6.47 6.70 17.40
C ALA A 72 -6.72 7.06 18.87
N ASP A 73 -6.12 6.31 19.79
CA ASP A 73 -6.22 6.59 21.23
C ASP A 73 -5.22 7.63 21.74
N SER A 74 -4.27 8.05 20.89
CA SER A 74 -3.25 9.04 21.20
C SER A 74 -2.60 9.59 19.93
N ASP A 75 -1.93 10.74 20.05
CA ASP A 75 -1.13 11.33 18.97
C ASP A 75 -0.07 10.37 18.41
N ARG A 76 0.52 9.54 19.28
CA ARG A 76 1.50 8.52 18.86
C ARG A 76 0.84 7.45 18.00
N HIS A 77 -0.34 6.97 18.40
CA HIS A 77 -1.09 5.99 17.62
C HIS A 77 -1.51 6.58 16.26
N LEU A 78 -1.91 7.87 16.22
CA LEU A 78 -2.21 8.55 14.97
C LEU A 78 -0.99 8.63 14.05
N LEU A 79 0.19 8.96 14.60
CA LEU A 79 1.45 8.96 13.84
C LEU A 79 1.80 7.56 13.33
N ASP A 80 1.63 6.51 14.12
CA ASP A 80 1.90 5.14 13.69
C ASP A 80 0.98 4.71 12.54
N ILE A 81 -0.31 5.07 12.59
CA ILE A 81 -1.26 4.85 11.50
C ILE A 81 -0.77 5.56 10.24
N LEU A 82 -0.41 6.85 10.34
CA LEU A 82 0.07 7.64 9.21
C LEU A 82 1.36 7.06 8.62
N ILE A 83 2.33 6.70 9.47
CA ILE A 83 3.61 6.11 9.04
C ILE A 83 3.36 4.79 8.32
N ARG A 84 2.51 3.91 8.86
CA ARG A 84 2.16 2.64 8.23
C ARG A 84 1.59 2.85 6.84
N GLN A 85 0.70 3.82 6.68
CA GLN A 85 0.05 4.11 5.40
C GLN A 85 0.97 4.82 4.40
N ILE A 86 1.95 5.60 4.88
CA ILE A 86 3.00 6.19 4.03
C ILE A 86 4.00 5.11 3.57
N GLN A 87 4.28 4.13 4.43
CA GLN A 87 5.21 3.04 4.14
C GLN A 87 4.60 1.88 3.35
N GLU A 88 3.28 1.82 3.22
CA GLU A 88 2.65 0.87 2.32
C GLU A 88 3.10 1.18 0.89
N PRO A 89 3.90 0.30 0.25
CA PRO A 89 4.47 0.59 -1.04
C PRO A 89 3.33 0.78 -2.02
N THR A 90 3.32 1.93 -2.68
CA THR A 90 2.38 2.17 -3.77
C THR A 90 2.47 1.00 -4.75
N LEU A 91 1.37 0.60 -5.37
CA LEU A 91 1.35 -0.55 -6.30
C LEU A 91 2.46 -0.43 -7.37
N LEU A 92 2.81 0.80 -7.77
CA LEU A 92 3.94 1.10 -8.62
C LEU A 92 5.30 0.76 -7.99
N GLU A 93 5.57 1.15 -6.74
CA GLU A 93 6.80 0.75 -6.03
C GLU A 93 6.88 -0.77 -5.82
N ARG A 94 5.75 -1.46 -5.70
CA ARG A 94 5.72 -2.92 -5.62
C ARG A 94 6.17 -3.57 -6.94
N ILE A 95 5.76 -3.01 -8.08
CA ILE A 95 6.18 -3.43 -9.43
C ILE A 95 7.63 -2.99 -9.73
N PHE A 96 8.09 -1.86 -9.16
CA PHE A 96 9.48 -1.39 -9.22
C PHE A 96 10.35 -1.89 -8.06
N SER A 97 9.91 -2.92 -7.33
CA SER A 97 10.78 -3.56 -6.34
C SER A 97 12.00 -4.14 -7.06
N LYS A 98 13.20 -3.99 -6.45
CA LYS A 98 14.49 -4.44 -7.03
C LYS A 98 14.42 -5.87 -7.57
N ASN A 99 13.60 -6.72 -6.95
CA ASN A 99 13.39 -8.11 -7.33
C ASN A 99 12.63 -8.28 -8.65
N VAL A 100 11.62 -7.46 -8.93
CA VAL A 100 10.84 -7.51 -10.19
C VAL A 100 11.66 -6.98 -11.35
N ILE A 101 12.41 -5.90 -11.15
CA ILE A 101 13.32 -5.35 -12.16
C ILE A 101 14.41 -6.37 -12.49
N SER A 102 15.02 -6.98 -11.46
CA SER A 102 16.04 -8.01 -11.65
C SER A 102 15.48 -9.26 -12.35
N GLY A 103 14.25 -9.68 -12.02
CA GLY A 103 13.56 -10.77 -12.69
C GLY A 103 13.22 -10.47 -14.15
N ALA A 104 12.79 -9.25 -14.47
CA ALA A 104 12.52 -8.81 -15.84
C ALA A 104 13.79 -8.77 -16.69
N VAL A 105 14.91 -8.28 -16.14
CA VAL A 105 16.23 -8.31 -16.79
C VAL A 105 16.70 -9.74 -17.01
N PHE A 106 16.55 -10.63 -16.01
CA PHE A 106 16.88 -12.04 -16.16
C PHE A 106 16.06 -12.73 -17.25
N LEU A 107 14.74 -12.50 -17.28
CA LEU A 107 13.85 -13.02 -18.31
C LEU A 107 14.27 -12.54 -19.71
N LEU A 108 14.60 -11.25 -19.87
CA LEU A 108 15.10 -10.70 -21.13
C LEU A 108 16.38 -11.38 -21.60
N VAL A 109 17.31 -11.66 -20.69
CA VAL A 109 18.55 -12.40 -20.99
C VAL A 109 18.23 -13.82 -21.46
N VAL A 110 17.29 -14.51 -20.80
CA VAL A 110 16.86 -15.88 -21.17
C VAL A 110 16.14 -15.92 -22.53
N VAL A 111 15.29 -14.93 -22.83
CA VAL A 111 14.63 -14.83 -24.13
C VAL A 111 15.65 -14.51 -25.23
N SER A 112 16.60 -13.61 -24.98
CA SER A 112 17.70 -13.30 -25.90
C SER A 112 18.56 -14.54 -26.20
N LEU A 113 18.84 -15.33 -25.16
CA LEU A 113 19.48 -16.65 -25.28
C LEU A 113 18.72 -17.59 -26.21
N PHE A 114 17.42 -17.72 -25.97
CA PHE A 114 16.57 -18.63 -26.73
C PHE A 114 16.48 -18.24 -28.20
N VAL A 115 16.31 -16.95 -28.49
CA VAL A 115 16.28 -16.41 -29.86
C VAL A 115 17.64 -16.60 -30.54
N SER A 116 18.75 -16.34 -29.85
CA SER A 116 20.10 -16.50 -30.40
C SER A 116 20.42 -17.97 -30.70
N PHE A 117 20.00 -18.88 -29.84
CA PHE A 117 20.16 -20.32 -30.04
C PHE A 117 19.34 -20.83 -31.23
N TYR A 118 18.09 -20.34 -31.39
CA TYR A 118 17.23 -20.72 -32.51
C TYR A 118 17.72 -20.15 -33.85
N ALA A 119 18.28 -18.94 -33.85
CA ALA A 119 18.78 -18.29 -35.06
C ALA A 119 20.15 -18.81 -35.51
N ASN A 120 21.05 -19.21 -34.60
CA ASN A 120 22.40 -19.68 -34.92
C ASN A 120 22.89 -20.77 -33.94
N PRO A 121 22.40 -22.02 -34.07
CA PRO A 121 22.66 -23.10 -33.10
C PRO A 121 24.14 -23.56 -33.04
N THR A 122 24.95 -23.21 -34.05
CA THR A 122 26.31 -23.73 -34.22
C THR A 122 27.41 -22.79 -33.70
N ASN A 123 27.07 -21.56 -33.31
CA ASN A 123 28.09 -20.59 -32.89
C ASN A 123 28.45 -20.77 -31.39
N LYS A 124 29.48 -21.59 -31.15
CA LYS A 124 29.96 -21.96 -29.82
C LYS A 124 30.50 -20.77 -29.01
N GLU A 125 31.00 -19.72 -29.67
CA GLU A 125 31.48 -18.50 -29.00
C GLU A 125 30.32 -17.70 -28.40
N ILE A 126 29.22 -17.56 -29.14
CA ILE A 126 28.00 -16.88 -28.66
C ILE A 126 27.41 -17.65 -27.49
N LEU A 127 27.40 -18.98 -27.53
CA LEU A 127 26.90 -19.81 -26.44
C LEU A 127 27.71 -19.64 -25.14
N ALA A 128 29.04 -19.54 -25.25
CA ALA A 128 29.94 -19.37 -24.09
C ALA A 128 29.80 -17.97 -23.46
N ILE A 129 29.77 -16.92 -24.29
CA ILE A 129 29.58 -15.54 -23.82
C ILE A 129 28.24 -15.41 -23.11
N ILE A 130 27.15 -15.91 -23.71
CA ILE A 130 25.84 -15.74 -23.08
C ILE A 130 25.66 -16.68 -21.87
N GLY A 131 26.25 -17.87 -21.86
CA GLY A 131 26.31 -18.72 -20.68
C GLY A 131 26.99 -18.04 -19.48
N SER A 132 28.06 -17.29 -19.71
CA SER A 132 28.73 -16.50 -18.67
C SER A 132 27.87 -15.34 -18.14
N ILE A 133 27.15 -14.65 -19.04
CA ILE A 133 26.26 -13.54 -18.68
C ILE A 133 25.04 -14.05 -17.90
N ALA A 134 24.45 -15.18 -18.33
CA ALA A 134 23.33 -15.80 -17.65
C ALA A 134 23.73 -16.39 -16.28
N GLY A 135 24.93 -16.98 -16.18
CA GLY A 135 25.49 -17.43 -14.91
C GLY A 135 25.74 -16.29 -13.92
N ALA A 136 26.30 -15.17 -14.39
CA ALA A 136 26.51 -13.97 -13.58
C ALA A 136 25.18 -13.32 -13.15
N ALA A 137 24.21 -13.21 -14.06
CA ALA A 137 22.89 -12.67 -13.77
C ALA A 137 22.09 -13.56 -12.80
N GLY A 138 22.17 -14.89 -12.96
CA GLY A 138 21.57 -15.85 -12.04
C GLY A 138 22.21 -15.81 -10.65
N GLY A 139 23.56 -15.75 -10.59
CA GLY A 139 24.29 -15.59 -9.34
C GLY A 139 23.93 -14.30 -8.59
N PHE A 140 23.74 -13.19 -9.31
CA PHE A 140 23.27 -11.93 -8.73
C PHE A 140 21.82 -12.03 -8.22
N PHE A 141 20.91 -12.61 -9.01
CA PHE A 141 19.50 -12.77 -8.66
C PHE A 141 19.29 -13.67 -7.43
N PHE A 142 19.92 -14.84 -7.40
CA PHE A 142 19.80 -15.79 -6.28
C PHE A 142 20.69 -15.44 -5.08
N GLY A 143 21.83 -14.79 -5.31
CA GLY A 143 22.73 -14.32 -4.24
C GLY A 143 22.20 -13.11 -3.48
N SER A 144 21.48 -12.21 -4.15
CA SER A 144 20.90 -11.00 -3.53
C SER A 144 19.78 -11.28 -2.54
N GLN A 145 19.11 -12.44 -2.60
CA GLN A 145 18.04 -12.79 -1.64
C GLN A 145 18.57 -13.16 -0.25
N LYS A 146 19.86 -13.52 -0.12
CA LYS A 146 20.43 -13.97 1.16
C LYS A 146 20.70 -12.82 2.15
N ASN A 147 20.78 -11.58 1.67
CA ASN A 147 21.05 -10.39 2.49
C ASN A 147 19.79 -9.69 3.01
N THR A 148 18.58 -10.19 2.72
CA THR A 148 17.31 -9.58 3.17
C THR A 148 16.58 -10.43 4.22
N ALA A 149 17.14 -11.57 4.62
CA ALA A 149 16.60 -12.44 5.67
C ALA A 149 17.33 -12.26 7.03
N GLY A 150 18.07 -11.17 7.20
CA GLY A 150 18.89 -10.91 8.39
C GLY A 150 19.12 -9.42 8.61
N SER A 151 18.05 -8.65 8.77
CA SER A 151 18.06 -7.35 9.46
C SER A 151 16.65 -7.03 9.94
#